data_AF-A0A378VSN1-F1
#
_entry.id   AF-A0A378VSN1-F1
#
_cell.length_a   1.000
_cell.length_b   1.000
_cell.length_c   1.000
_cell.angle_alpha   90.00
_cell.angle_beta   90.00
_cell.angle_gamma   90.00
#
_symmetry.space_group_name_H-M   'P 1'
#
loop_
_entity.id
_entity.type
_entity.pdbx_description
1 polymer ?
#
loop_
_entity_poly.entity_id
_entity_poly.type
_entity_poly.pdbx_seq_one_letter_code
_entity_poly.pdbx_strand_id
1 'polypeptide(L)'
;MAGRGRARLYPLPDRLRRKLLDLQDTGTDELHRSRMLSQELSRLYAQTAAELLCSQNLAPCDITALGCHGQTVRHAPEHGYSIQLADLPLLAELTRIFTVGDFRSRDLAAGGQGAPLVPAFHEALFRDDRETRVVLNIGGIANISVLPPAHPPSASTQGRAIC
;
A
#
# COMPACT_ATOMS: atom_id res chain seq x y z
N MET A 1 10.33 -22.90 8.39
CA MET A 1 10.25 -22.75 6.92
C MET A 1 9.13 -21.77 6.62
N ALA A 2 9.45 -20.53 6.25
CA ALA A 2 8.44 -19.58 5.79
C ALA A 2 7.94 -20.08 4.42
N GLY A 3 6.70 -20.57 4.35
CA GLY A 3 6.10 -20.97 3.08
C GLY A 3 6.09 -19.77 2.12
N ARG A 4 6.37 -20.01 0.83
CA ARG A 4 6.22 -18.97 -0.20
C ARG A 4 4.79 -18.45 -0.15
N GLY A 5 4.60 -17.20 0.26
CA GLY A 5 3.31 -16.54 0.17
C GLY A 5 2.82 -16.59 -1.27
N ARG A 6 1.60 -17.09 -1.50
CA ARG A 6 1.00 -17.08 -2.83
C ARG A 6 0.31 -15.74 -3.05
N ALA A 7 0.49 -15.18 -4.24
CA ALA A 7 -0.12 -13.92 -4.64
C ALA A 7 -1.21 -14.19 -5.68
N ARG A 8 -2.24 -13.34 -5.70
CA ARG A 8 -3.26 -13.32 -6.75
C ARG A 8 -3.34 -11.91 -7.32
N LEU A 9 -3.27 -11.82 -8.64
CA LEU A 9 -3.42 -10.57 -9.38
C LEU A 9 -4.81 -10.55 -10.03
N TYR A 10 -5.53 -9.45 -9.83
CA TYR A 10 -6.77 -9.19 -10.56
C TYR A 10 -6.53 -8.02 -11.53
N PRO A 11 -6.66 -8.23 -12.85
CA PRO A 11 -6.48 -7.14 -13.81
C PRO A 11 -7.60 -6.11 -13.65
N LEU A 12 -7.21 -4.85 -13.46
CA LEU A 12 -8.18 -3.77 -13.30
C LEU A 12 -8.95 -3.58 -14.63
N PRO A 13 -10.29 -3.69 -14.65
CA PRO A 13 -11.05 -3.49 -15.88
C PRO A 13 -10.80 -2.11 -16.48
N ASP A 14 -10.66 -2.00 -17.81
CA ASP A 14 -10.34 -0.74 -18.50
C ASP A 14 -11.31 0.39 -18.18
N ARG A 15 -12.59 0.06 -17.97
CA ARG A 15 -13.60 1.02 -17.53
C ARG A 15 -13.25 1.61 -16.16
N LEU A 16 -12.86 0.78 -15.21
CA LEU A 16 -12.51 1.20 -13.85
C LEU A 16 -11.19 1.99 -13.86
N ARG A 17 -10.22 1.53 -14.65
CA ARG A 17 -8.95 2.24 -14.88
C ARG A 17 -9.18 3.67 -15.38
N ARG A 18 -10.01 3.85 -16.41
CA ARG A 18 -10.34 5.18 -16.95
C ARG A 18 -10.97 6.09 -15.89
N LYS A 19 -12.00 5.62 -15.20
CA LYS A 19 -12.66 6.40 -14.15
C LYS A 19 -11.71 6.87 -13.04
N LEU A 20 -10.69 6.06 -12.70
CA LEU A 20 -9.68 6.41 -11.71
C LEU A 20 -8.66 7.43 -12.23
N LEU A 21 -8.26 7.31 -13.49
CA LEU A 21 -7.42 8.32 -14.15
C LEU A 21 -8.16 9.66 -14.23
N ASP A 22 -9.46 9.64 -14.55
CA ASP A 22 -10.32 10.83 -14.61
C ASP A 22 -10.55 11.53 -13.24
N LEU A 23 -10.05 10.96 -12.14
CA LEU A 23 -10.03 11.60 -10.80
C LEU A 23 -8.66 12.18 -10.44
N GLN A 24 -7.64 11.97 -11.27
CA GLN A 24 -6.31 12.57 -11.04
C GLN A 24 -6.32 14.05 -11.39
N ASP A 25 -7.12 14.46 -12.37
CA ASP A 25 -7.37 15.85 -12.73
C ASP A 25 -8.60 16.42 -12.02
N THR A 26 -8.72 17.74 -11.99
CA THR A 26 -9.93 18.42 -11.49
C THR A 26 -11.12 18.16 -12.43
N GLY A 27 -12.26 17.77 -11.88
CA GLY A 27 -13.47 17.47 -12.64
C GLY A 27 -14.77 17.78 -11.90
N THR A 28 -15.88 17.37 -12.51
CA THR A 28 -17.22 17.53 -11.92
C THR A 28 -17.55 16.39 -10.97
N ASP A 29 -18.32 16.69 -9.93
CA ASP A 29 -18.92 15.73 -8.99
C ASP A 29 -17.92 14.75 -8.35
N GLU A 30 -16.72 15.23 -8.04
CA GLU A 30 -15.60 14.40 -7.57
C GLU A 30 -15.89 13.67 -6.26
N LEU A 31 -16.65 14.27 -5.34
CA LEU A 31 -17.00 13.65 -4.06
C LEU A 31 -17.85 12.39 -4.27
N HIS A 32 -18.91 12.49 -5.06
CA HIS A 32 -19.78 11.36 -5.38
C HIS A 32 -19.02 10.30 -6.19
N ARG A 33 -18.30 10.71 -7.24
CA ARG A 33 -17.51 9.80 -8.08
C ARG A 33 -16.44 9.05 -7.28
N SER A 34 -15.71 9.74 -6.40
CA SER A 34 -14.71 9.13 -5.51
C SER A 34 -15.34 8.14 -4.55
N ARG A 35 -16.51 8.46 -3.98
CA ARG A 35 -17.23 7.57 -3.07
C ARG A 35 -17.70 6.29 -3.79
N MET A 36 -18.29 6.44 -4.98
CA MET A 36 -18.76 5.31 -5.80
C MET A 36 -17.59 4.41 -6.22
N LEU A 37 -16.48 5.00 -6.66
CA LEU A 37 -15.28 4.25 -7.01
C LEU A 37 -14.64 3.55 -5.81
N SER A 38 -14.67 4.16 -4.64
CA SER A 38 -14.20 3.51 -3.41
C SER A 38 -15.00 2.25 -3.08
N GLN A 39 -16.32 2.24 -3.31
CA GLN A 39 -17.15 1.03 -3.16
C GLN A 39 -16.85 -0.02 -4.22
N GLU A 40 -16.74 0.40 -5.49
CA GLU A 40 -16.44 -0.47 -6.62
C GLU A 40 -15.09 -1.19 -6.40
N LEU A 41 -14.07 -0.45 -5.96
CA LEU A 41 -12.75 -0.99 -5.60
C LEU A 41 -12.83 -1.95 -4.40
N SER A 42 -13.51 -1.58 -3.32
CA SER A 42 -13.62 -2.46 -2.14
C SER A 42 -14.31 -3.77 -2.45
N ARG A 43 -15.33 -3.78 -3.34
CA ARG A 43 -15.96 -5.03 -3.79
C ARG A 43 -14.98 -5.89 -4.60
N LEU A 44 -14.19 -5.27 -5.48
CA LEU A 44 -13.15 -5.95 -6.25
C LEU A 44 -12.05 -6.54 -5.35
N TYR A 45 -11.62 -5.77 -4.35
CA TYR A 45 -10.63 -6.23 -3.37
C TYR A 45 -11.18 -7.38 -2.51
N ALA A 46 -12.44 -7.30 -2.06
CA ALA A 46 -13.08 -8.37 -1.31
C ALA A 46 -13.19 -9.66 -2.15
N GLN A 47 -13.59 -9.54 -3.43
CA GLN A 47 -13.61 -10.67 -4.35
C GLN A 47 -12.21 -11.29 -4.50
N THR A 48 -11.19 -10.47 -4.73
CA THR A 48 -9.80 -10.92 -4.90
C THR A 48 -9.27 -11.63 -3.64
N ALA A 49 -9.61 -11.10 -2.46
CA ALA A 49 -9.24 -11.71 -1.18
C ALA A 49 -9.93 -13.07 -1.00
N ALA A 50 -11.25 -13.15 -1.21
CA ALA A 50 -12.00 -14.41 -1.10
C ALA A 50 -11.47 -15.48 -2.07
N GLU A 51 -11.16 -15.06 -3.29
CA GLU A 51 -10.56 -15.88 -4.33
C GLU A 51 -9.15 -16.39 -3.97
N LEU A 52 -8.33 -15.57 -3.31
CA LEU A 52 -7.02 -15.97 -2.80
C LEU A 52 -7.18 -16.98 -1.66
N LEU A 53 -8.02 -16.69 -0.66
CA LEU A 53 -8.27 -17.57 0.48
C LEU A 53 -8.76 -18.95 0.03
N CYS A 54 -9.72 -18.98 -0.88
CA CYS A 54 -10.23 -20.22 -1.47
C CYS A 54 -9.10 -21.04 -2.13
N SER A 55 -8.22 -20.39 -2.91
CA SER A 55 -7.09 -21.08 -3.56
C SER A 55 -6.04 -21.61 -2.57
N GLN A 56 -6.01 -21.07 -1.34
CA GLN A 56 -5.11 -21.48 -0.27
C GLN A 56 -5.79 -22.40 0.75
N ASN A 57 -7.07 -22.74 0.57
CA ASN A 57 -7.87 -23.49 1.54
C ASN A 57 -7.85 -22.84 2.95
N LEU A 58 -7.96 -21.51 2.99
CA LEU A 58 -8.03 -20.71 4.21
C LEU A 58 -9.43 -20.08 4.36
N ALA A 59 -9.86 -19.90 5.61
CA ALA A 59 -11.05 -19.16 5.97
C ALA A 59 -10.68 -17.73 6.42
N PRO A 60 -11.62 -16.76 6.38
CA PRO A 60 -11.38 -15.41 6.90
C PRO A 60 -10.87 -15.37 8.34
N CYS A 61 -11.31 -16.29 9.20
CA CYS A 61 -10.88 -16.39 10.60
C CYS A 61 -9.40 -16.79 10.77
N ASP A 62 -8.79 -17.35 9.73
CA ASP A 62 -7.36 -17.70 9.72
C ASP A 62 -6.47 -16.47 9.45
N ILE A 63 -7.08 -15.33 9.12
CA ILE A 63 -6.39 -14.10 8.73
C ILE A 63 -6.48 -13.09 9.87
N THR A 64 -5.33 -12.73 10.44
CA THR A 64 -5.25 -11.73 11.52
C THR A 64 -5.73 -10.36 11.06
N ALA A 65 -5.30 -9.91 9.88
CA ALA A 65 -5.71 -8.63 9.32
C ALA A 65 -5.52 -8.57 7.80
N LEU A 66 -6.30 -7.70 7.16
CA LEU A 66 -6.13 -7.30 5.76
C LEU A 66 -5.50 -5.90 5.74
N GLY A 67 -4.33 -5.77 5.13
CA GLY A 67 -3.73 -4.46 4.83
C GLY A 67 -4.18 -3.95 3.47
N CYS A 68 -4.95 -2.85 3.44
CA CYS A 68 -5.44 -2.23 2.22
C CYS A 68 -4.77 -0.87 1.99
N HIS A 69 -3.83 -0.80 1.04
CA HIS A 69 -3.24 0.47 0.64
C HIS A 69 -4.27 1.40 0.00
N GLY A 70 -5.26 0.83 -0.71
CA GLY A 70 -6.20 1.57 -1.54
C GLY A 70 -5.56 2.08 -2.84
N GLN A 71 -6.36 2.79 -3.64
CA GLN A 71 -5.92 3.32 -4.92
C GLN A 71 -5.65 4.83 -4.82
N THR A 72 -4.39 5.24 -4.94
CA THR A 72 -4.07 6.68 -4.95
C THR A 72 -4.69 7.37 -6.17
N VAL A 73 -5.45 8.43 -5.92
CA VAL A 73 -5.95 9.37 -6.94
C VAL A 73 -5.37 10.78 -6.77
N ARG A 74 -4.84 11.10 -5.59
CA ARG A 74 -4.08 12.34 -5.36
C ARG A 74 -2.99 12.16 -4.31
N HIS A 75 -1.84 12.77 -4.55
CA HIS A 75 -0.73 12.82 -3.60
C HIS A 75 -0.16 14.23 -3.63
N ALA A 76 -0.39 14.98 -2.55
CA ALA A 76 -0.04 16.40 -2.44
C ALA A 76 0.59 16.65 -1.06
N PRO A 77 1.76 16.05 -0.77
CA PRO A 77 2.44 16.20 0.51
C PRO A 77 2.79 17.66 0.84
N GLU A 78 3.00 18.50 -0.17
CA GLU A 78 3.19 19.95 -0.02
C GLU A 78 1.95 20.66 0.55
N HIS A 79 0.78 20.02 0.43
CA HIS A 79 -0.47 20.45 1.05
C HIS A 79 -0.87 19.57 2.25
N GLY A 80 0.01 18.64 2.68
CA GLY A 80 -0.20 17.79 3.85
C GLY A 80 -1.22 16.66 3.67
N TYR A 81 -1.58 16.27 2.44
CA TYR A 81 -2.58 15.21 2.24
C TYR A 81 -2.27 14.25 1.09
N SER A 82 -2.90 13.07 1.15
CA SER A 82 -2.94 12.12 0.05
C SER A 82 -4.25 11.35 0.11
N ILE A 83 -4.84 11.06 -1.06
CA ILE A 83 -6.15 10.40 -1.16
C ILE A 83 -5.94 9.02 -1.79
N GLN A 84 -6.20 7.98 -1.00
CA GLN A 84 -6.29 6.59 -1.44
C GLN A 84 -7.75 6.15 -1.38
N LEU A 85 -8.33 5.80 -2.53
CA LEU A 85 -9.69 5.32 -2.60
C LEU A 85 -9.77 3.87 -2.14
N ALA A 86 -10.54 3.66 -1.06
CA ALA A 86 -11.05 2.37 -0.60
C ALA A 86 -12.17 2.65 0.42
N ASP A 87 -13.28 1.95 0.31
CA ASP A 87 -14.28 1.90 1.37
C ASP A 87 -13.88 0.80 2.38
N LEU A 88 -13.09 1.17 3.39
CA LEU A 88 -12.54 0.22 4.36
C LEU A 88 -13.62 -0.49 5.20
N PRO A 89 -14.67 0.20 5.72
CA PRO A 89 -15.77 -0.47 6.40
C PRO A 89 -16.48 -1.49 5.50
N LEU A 90 -16.76 -1.15 4.24
CA LEU A 90 -17.35 -2.09 3.30
C LEU A 90 -16.43 -3.28 3.02
N LEU A 91 -15.12 -3.05 2.88
CA LEU A 91 -14.14 -4.12 2.67
C LEU A 91 -14.09 -5.07 3.87
N ALA A 92 -14.09 -4.53 5.08
CA ALA A 92 -14.13 -5.31 6.32
C ALA A 92 -15.43 -6.14 6.42
N GLU A 93 -16.58 -5.55 6.10
CA GLU A 93 -17.87 -6.23 6.09
C GLU A 93 -17.91 -7.40 5.09
N LEU A 94 -17.47 -7.15 3.85
CA LEU A 94 -17.50 -8.15 2.78
C LEU A 94 -16.51 -9.30 3.02
N THR A 95 -15.36 -9.02 3.62
CA THR A 95 -14.32 -10.03 3.88
C THR A 95 -14.47 -10.72 5.22
N ARG A 96 -15.13 -10.08 6.20
CA ARG A 96 -15.14 -10.45 7.61
C ARG A 96 -13.75 -10.53 8.24
N ILE A 97 -12.82 -9.72 7.73
CA ILE A 97 -11.43 -9.65 8.20
C ILE A 97 -11.19 -8.25 8.76
N PHE A 98 -10.51 -8.18 9.91
CA PHE A 98 -10.07 -6.90 10.46
C PHE A 98 -9.19 -6.16 9.44
N THR A 99 -9.64 -4.99 9.00
CA THR A 99 -9.03 -4.29 7.87
C THR A 99 -8.32 -3.04 8.35
N VAL A 100 -7.05 -2.92 7.97
CA VAL A 100 -6.18 -1.77 8.23
C VAL A 100 -5.89 -1.07 6.91
N GLY A 101 -6.07 0.24 6.85
CA GLY A 101 -5.74 1.06 5.68
C GLY A 101 -5.25 2.45 6.10
N ASP A 102 -5.26 3.39 5.16
CA ASP A 102 -4.85 4.78 5.38
C ASP A 102 -3.41 4.91 5.94
N PHE A 103 -2.49 4.16 5.37
CA PHE A 103 -1.10 4.09 5.86
C PHE A 103 -0.31 5.39 5.71
N ARG A 104 -0.78 6.34 4.88
CA ARG A 104 -0.03 7.57 4.53
C ARG A 104 -0.37 8.74 5.43
N SER A 105 -1.62 8.85 5.89
CA SER A 105 -2.10 10.05 6.58
C SER A 105 -1.34 10.35 7.86
N ARG A 106 -0.91 9.32 8.60
CA ARG A 106 -0.13 9.52 9.83
C ARG A 106 1.25 10.11 9.56
N ASP A 107 1.95 9.65 8.52
CA ASP A 107 3.27 10.17 8.16
C ASP A 107 3.17 11.63 7.71
N LEU A 108 2.18 11.96 6.87
CA LEU A 108 1.88 13.32 6.45
C LEU A 108 1.57 14.24 7.65
N ALA A 109 0.76 13.77 8.60
CA ALA A 109 0.46 14.53 9.82
C ALA A 109 1.70 14.76 10.71
N ALA A 110 2.72 13.92 10.60
CA ALA A 110 4.00 14.09 11.29
C ALA A 110 5.01 14.96 10.51
N GLY A 111 4.62 15.56 9.38
CA GLY A 111 5.48 16.35 8.50
C GLY A 111 6.30 15.52 7.50
N GLY A 112 6.02 14.22 7.39
CA GLY A 112 6.58 13.33 6.39
C GLY A 112 5.97 13.55 5.00
N GLN A 113 6.44 12.78 4.03
CA GLN A 113 5.97 12.85 2.63
C GLN A 113 4.81 11.89 2.35
N GLY A 114 4.45 11.01 3.28
CA GLY A 114 3.50 9.92 3.07
C GLY A 114 4.02 8.84 2.11
N ALA A 115 5.27 8.93 1.63
CA ALA A 115 5.90 8.06 0.65
C ALA A 115 7.43 8.21 0.65
N PRO A 116 8.20 7.16 0.28
CA PRO A 116 7.79 5.75 0.19
C PRO A 116 7.65 5.13 1.59
N LEU A 117 6.63 4.29 1.80
CA LEU A 117 6.41 3.61 3.10
C LEU A 117 7.15 2.26 3.24
N VAL A 118 7.61 1.72 2.11
CA VAL A 118 8.31 0.42 2.02
C VAL A 118 9.69 0.38 2.74
N PRO A 119 10.46 1.47 2.93
CA PRO A 119 11.78 1.40 3.56
C PRO A 119 11.79 0.78 4.96
N ALA A 120 10.78 1.04 5.79
CA ALA A 120 10.67 0.42 7.11
C ALA A 120 10.47 -1.11 7.01
N PHE A 121 9.74 -1.57 6.00
CA PHE A 121 9.59 -2.99 5.70
C PHE A 121 10.87 -3.60 5.14
N HIS A 122 11.59 -2.88 4.27
CA HIS A 122 12.92 -3.29 3.79
C HIS A 122 13.91 -3.43 4.94
N GLU A 123 13.91 -2.50 5.90
CA GLU A 123 14.75 -2.58 7.09
C GLU A 123 14.41 -3.82 7.93
N ALA A 124 13.12 -4.06 8.20
CA ALA A 124 12.69 -5.21 8.99
C ALA A 124 13.05 -6.58 8.36
N LEU A 125 13.06 -6.68 7.03
CA LEU A 125 13.32 -7.93 6.32
C LEU A 125 14.78 -8.12 5.90
N PHE A 126 15.44 -7.05 5.48
CA PHE A 126 16.70 -7.14 4.75
C PHE A 126 17.87 -6.48 5.45
N ARG A 127 17.68 -5.80 6.59
CA ARG A 127 18.81 -5.24 7.33
C ARG A 127 19.79 -6.35 7.73
N ASP A 128 21.07 -6.04 7.65
CA ASP A 128 22.17 -6.90 8.09
C ASP A 128 22.98 -6.19 9.17
N ASP A 129 23.64 -6.96 10.03
CA ASP A 129 24.47 -6.39 11.09
C ASP A 129 25.85 -5.93 10.58
N ARG A 130 26.32 -6.46 9.43
CA ARG A 130 27.71 -6.35 8.98
C ARG A 130 27.88 -5.59 7.67
N GLU A 131 26.86 -5.54 6.83
CA GLU A 131 26.95 -4.92 5.50
C GLU A 131 25.85 -3.88 5.26
N THR A 132 26.16 -2.91 4.39
CA THR A 132 25.13 -2.02 3.84
C THR A 132 24.42 -2.74 2.71
N ARG A 133 23.10 -2.80 2.75
CA ARG A 133 22.27 -3.34 1.67
C ARG A 133 21.50 -2.24 0.98
N VAL A 134 21.35 -2.36 -0.32
CA VAL A 134 20.51 -1.45 -1.12
C VAL A 134 19.39 -2.27 -1.71
N VAL A 135 18.15 -1.90 -1.40
CA VAL A 135 16.96 -2.49 -2.01
C VAL A 135 16.46 -1.53 -3.07
N LEU A 136 16.51 -1.95 -4.33
CA LEU A 136 16.00 -1.21 -5.48
C LEU A 136 14.68 -1.84 -5.91
N ASN A 137 13.60 -1.06 -5.88
CA ASN A 137 12.33 -1.44 -6.46
C ASN A 137 12.12 -0.69 -7.78
N ILE A 138 11.89 -1.43 -8.86
CA ILE A 138 11.73 -0.91 -10.23
C ILE A 138 10.25 -1.06 -10.59
N GLY A 139 9.47 -0.01 -10.35
CA GLY A 139 8.08 0.12 -10.79
C GLY A 139 7.93 1.17 -11.89
N GLY A 140 6.78 1.84 -11.94
CA GLY A 140 6.59 3.02 -12.82
C GLY A 140 7.52 4.19 -12.46
N ILE A 141 7.88 4.30 -11.18
CA ILE A 141 8.97 5.14 -10.66
C ILE A 141 9.86 4.20 -9.86
N ALA A 142 11.17 4.23 -10.10
CA ALA A 142 12.13 3.47 -9.33
C ALA A 142 12.31 4.11 -7.94
N ASN A 143 12.61 3.33 -6.91
CA ASN A 143 13.03 3.87 -5.63
C ASN A 143 14.05 2.95 -4.95
N ILE A 144 14.93 3.54 -4.16
CA ILE A 144 15.96 2.84 -3.40
C ILE A 144 15.72 3.00 -1.90
N SER A 145 16.02 1.94 -1.14
CA SER A 145 16.20 2.00 0.30
C SER A 145 17.63 1.59 0.62
N VAL A 146 18.41 2.50 1.21
CA VAL A 146 19.76 2.22 1.69
C VAL A 146 19.68 1.81 3.16
N LEU A 147 20.06 0.56 3.44
CA LEU A 147 20.00 -0.07 4.75
C LEU A 147 21.43 -0.20 5.31
N PRO A 148 21.89 0.73 6.15
CA PRO A 148 23.20 0.63 6.79
C PRO A 148 23.23 -0.50 7.83
N PRO A 149 24.43 -1.02 8.16
CA PRO A 149 24.58 -2.05 9.18
C PRO A 149 24.00 -1.61 10.52
N ALA A 150 23.45 -2.54 11.29
CA ALA A 150 22.91 -2.25 12.62
C ALA A 150 24.00 -1.72 13.59
N HIS A 151 25.23 -2.19 13.42
CA HIS A 151 26.41 -1.72 14.15
C HIS A 151 27.43 -1.10 13.19
N PRO A 152 27.28 0.19 12.85
CA PRO A 152 28.23 0.83 11.95
C PRO A 152 29.58 1.05 12.66
N PRO A 153 30.73 0.83 11.99
CA PRO A 153 32.05 1.09 12.56
C PRO A 153 32.31 2.58 12.85
N SER A 154 31.44 3.49 12.40
CA SER A 154 31.39 4.90 12.82
C SER A 154 29.95 5.43 12.81
N ALA A 155 29.58 6.19 13.84
CA ALA A 155 28.20 6.60 14.10
C ALA A 155 27.75 7.78 13.20
N SER A 156 27.27 7.54 11.97
CA SER A 156 26.53 8.58 11.22
C SER A 156 25.70 8.14 10.00
N THR A 157 25.28 6.87 9.85
CA THR A 157 24.46 6.48 8.69
C THR A 157 23.05 6.09 9.13
N GLN A 158 22.11 7.03 9.05
CA GLN A 158 20.67 6.73 9.07
C GLN A 158 20.23 6.28 7.68
N GLY A 159 19.39 5.24 7.62
CA GLY A 159 18.83 4.75 6.37
C GLY A 159 18.10 5.87 5.62
N ARG A 160 18.39 5.99 4.32
CA ARG A 160 17.72 6.95 3.43
C ARG A 160 16.96 6.18 2.37
N ALA A 161 15.71 6.60 2.15
CA ALA A 161 14.95 6.22 0.98
C ALA A 161 14.96 7.39 -0.01
N ILE A 162 15.27 7.09 -1.27
CA ILE A 162 15.27 8.08 -2.34
C ILE A 162 14.38 7.51 -3.44
N CYS A 163 13.37 8.28 -3.84
CA CYS A 163 12.62 8.05 -5.06
C CYS A 163 13.42 8.60 -6.25
#